data_AF-A0A6B0SPF1-F1
#
_entry.id   AF-A0A6B0SPF1-F1
#
_cell.length_a   1.000
_cell.length_b   1.000
_cell.length_c   1.000
_cell.angle_alpha   90.00
_cell.angle_beta   90.00
_cell.angle_gamma   90.00
#
_symmetry.space_group_name_H-M   'P 1'
#
loop_
_entity.id
_entity.type
_entity.pdbx_description
1 polymer ?
#
loop_
_entity_poly.entity_id
_entity_poly.type
_entity_poly.pdbx_seq_one_letter_code
_entity_poly.pdbx_strand_id
1 'polypeptide(L)' 'MGDPPAVVDLLAGYGRLVEVGVGRRGDVAAALADRGCDVTATDVHDREVPSGVRFVRDDVTDPDEAVYADADAVYALNCP' A
#
# COMPACT_ATOMS: atom_id res chain seq x y z
N MET A 1 -13.58 11.86 21.30
CA MET A 1 -13.19 10.98 20.18
C MET A 1 -11.90 11.57 19.67
N GLY A 2 -10.74 11.00 20.04
CA GLY A 2 -9.45 11.56 19.63
C GLY A 2 -9.35 11.57 18.11
N ASP A 3 -8.67 12.57 17.54
CA ASP A 3 -8.39 12.54 16.11
C ASP A 3 -7.80 11.18 15.75
N PRO A 4 -8.34 10.48 14.74
CA PRO A 4 -7.74 9.24 14.29
C PRO A 4 -6.26 9.51 14.01
N PRO A 5 -5.33 8.62 14.44
CA PRO A 5 -3.93 8.77 14.11
C PRO A 5 -3.79 8.93 12.59
N ALA A 6 -2.80 9.72 12.15
CA ALA A 6 -2.52 9.82 10.72
C ALA A 6 -2.36 8.40 10.18
N VAL A 7 -2.98 8.09 9.02
CA VAL A 7 -3.05 6.73 8.49
C VAL A 7 -1.68 6.03 8.43
N VAL A 8 -0.62 6.79 8.16
CA VAL A 8 0.78 6.34 8.17
C VAL A 8 1.22 5.86 9.55
N ASP A 9 0.84 6.52 10.64
CA ASP A 9 1.23 6.14 12.00
C ASP A 9 0.55 4.83 12.42
N LEU A 10 -0.70 4.62 12.02
CA LEU A 10 -1.40 3.37 12.24
C LEU A 10 -0.74 2.22 11.44
N LEU A 11 -0.48 2.47 10.16
CA LEU A 11 0.04 1.46 9.24
C LEU A 11 1.51 1.11 9.51
N ALA A 12 2.31 2.05 10.00
CA ALA A 12 3.72 1.82 10.36
C ALA A 12 3.91 0.84 11.53
N GLY A 13 2.83 0.44 12.21
CA GLY A 13 2.86 -0.67 13.17
C GLY A 13 3.00 -2.06 12.53
N TYR A 14 2.83 -2.15 11.21
CA TYR A 14 2.95 -3.39 10.43
C TYR A 14 4.25 -3.42 9.62
N GLY A 15 4.81 -4.61 9.42
CA GLY A 15 6.09 -4.77 8.72
C GLY A 15 5.92 -4.83 7.20
N ARG A 16 4.96 -5.63 6.73
CA ARG A 16 4.69 -5.86 5.30
C ARG A 16 3.29 -5.37 4.93
N LEU A 17 3.23 -4.40 4.02
CA LEU A 17 1.98 -3.76 3.63
C LEU A 17 1.73 -3.87 2.13
N VAL A 18 0.46 -4.03 1.77
CA VAL A 18 0.01 -3.94 0.38
C VAL A 18 -0.98 -2.78 0.22
N GLU A 19 -0.64 -1.82 -0.63
CA GLU A 19 -1.55 -0.76 -1.07
C GLU A 19 -2.28 -1.21 -2.33
N VAL A 20 -3.60 -1.23 -2.30
CA VAL A 20 -4.44 -1.50 -3.46
C VAL A 20 -4.87 -0.19 -4.12
N GLY A 21 -4.64 -0.09 -5.43
CA GLY A 21 -5.05 1.04 -6.24
C GLY A 21 -4.24 2.31 -5.96
N VAL A 22 -2.91 2.21 -5.97
CA VAL A 22 -2.00 3.35 -5.66
C VAL A 22 -2.22 4.58 -6.53
N GLY A 23 -2.71 4.39 -7.77
CA GLY A 23 -3.03 5.48 -8.66
C GLY A 23 -1.82 6.37 -8.94
N ARG A 24 -1.95 7.67 -8.64
CA ARG A 24 -0.90 8.69 -8.89
C ARG A 24 -0.42 9.38 -7.62
N ARG A 25 -0.89 8.95 -6.45
CA ARG A 25 -0.65 9.63 -5.17
C ARG A 25 -0.12 8.64 -4.13
N GLY A 26 1.07 8.12 -4.38
CA GLY A 26 1.73 7.17 -3.48
C GLY A 26 2.36 7.81 -2.22
N ASP A 27 1.83 8.92 -1.71
CA ASP A 27 2.45 9.66 -0.59
C ASP A 27 2.45 8.82 0.70
N VAL A 28 1.42 8.00 0.92
CA VAL A 28 1.34 7.08 2.07
C VAL A 28 2.33 5.93 1.91
N ALA A 29 2.38 5.28 0.74
CA ALA A 29 3.37 4.26 0.44
C ALA A 29 4.82 4.76 0.59
N ALA A 30 5.10 5.98 0.11
CA ALA A 30 6.40 6.63 0.28
C ALA A 30 6.74 6.81 1.76
N ALA A 31 5.83 7.40 2.55
CA ALA A 31 6.06 7.64 3.96
C ALA A 31 6.24 6.34 4.78
N LEU A 32 5.58 5.25 4.37
CA LEU A 32 5.77 3.92 4.98
C LEU A 32 7.12 3.31 4.60
N ALA A 33 7.52 3.39 3.33
CA ALA A 33 8.82 2.92 2.89
C ALA A 33 9.97 3.69 3.56
N ASP A 34 9.84 5.01 3.72
CA ASP A 34 10.81 5.86 4.45
C ASP A 34 10.93 5.47 5.94
N ARG A 35 9.88 4.87 6.52
CA ARG A 35 9.88 4.32 7.88
C ARG A 35 10.42 2.89 7.96
N GLY A 36 10.83 2.32 6.83
CA GLY A 36 11.41 0.97 6.74
C GLY A 36 10.39 -0.16 6.60
N CYS A 37 9.11 0.15 6.33
CA CYS A 37 8.13 -0.87 6.00
C CYS A 37 8.39 -1.46 4.61
N ASP A 38 8.12 -2.74 4.43
CA ASP A 38 8.11 -3.38 3.12
C ASP A 38 6.75 -3.14 2.45
N VAL A 39 6.72 -2.24 1.47
CA VAL A 39 5.48 -1.78 0.83
C VAL A 39 5.42 -2.28 -0.61
N THR A 40 4.35 -3.01 -0.92
CA THR A 40 3.95 -3.36 -2.29
C THR A 40 2.71 -2.57 -2.68
N ALA A 41 2.77 -1.84 -3.79
CA ALA A 41 1.66 -1.11 -4.35
C ALA A 41 1.11 -1.84 -5.58
N THR A 42 -0.21 -1.99 -5.64
CA THR A 42 -0.92 -2.59 -6.77
C THR A 42 -1.83 -1.59 -7.46
N ASP A 43 -2.02 -1.76 -8.78
CA ASP A 43 -2.99 -1.03 -9.60
C ASP A 43 -3.26 -1.87 -10.87
N VAL A 44 -4.47 -1.78 -11.42
CA VAL A 44 -4.82 -2.42 -12.69
C VAL A 44 -4.09 -1.81 -13.88
N HIS A 45 -3.60 -0.59 -13.73
CA HIS A 45 -2.80 0.14 -14.69
C HIS A 45 -1.34 0.23 -14.25
N ASP A 46 -0.41 0.24 -15.21
CA ASP A 46 0.99 0.51 -14.91
C ASP A 46 1.18 1.92 -14.30
N ARG A 47 1.84 2.00 -13.14
CA ARG A 47 2.10 3.24 -12.39
C ARG A 47 3.58 3.38 -12.05
N GLU A 48 4.03 4.63 -12.05
CA GLU A 48 5.28 4.98 -11.37
C GLU A 48 5.01 5.04 -9.87
N VAL A 49 5.86 4.38 -9.10
CA VAL A 49 5.78 4.36 -7.63
C VAL A 49 7.01 5.03 -7.01
N PRO A 50 6.89 5.53 -5.77
CA PRO A 50 8.02 6.09 -5.04
C PRO A 50 9.18 5.10 -4.88
N SER A 51 10.39 5.61 -4.71
CA SER A 51 11.55 4.78 -4.38
C SER A 51 11.33 3.99 -3.09
N GLY A 52 11.71 2.72 -3.07
CA GLY A 52 11.51 1.85 -1.91
C GLY A 52 10.15 1.15 -1.87
N VAL A 53 9.23 1.49 -2.79
CA VAL A 53 7.95 0.81 -2.98
C VAL A 53 8.07 -0.16 -4.16
N ARG A 54 7.61 -1.40 -3.98
CA ARG A 54 7.48 -2.36 -5.08
C ARG A 54 6.16 -2.11 -5.81
N PHE A 55 6.17 -2.06 -7.15
CA PHE A 55 4.94 -2.04 -7.93
C PHE A 55 4.62 -3.41 -8.50
N VAL A 56 3.35 -3.81 -8.43
CA VAL A 56 2.80 -5.00 -9.10
C VAL A 56 1.51 -4.61 -9.79
N ARG A 57 1.38 -4.90 -11.09
CA ARG A 57 0.11 -4.70 -11.79
C ARG A 57 -0.82 -5.86 -11.46
N ASP A 58 -1.93 -5.58 -10.80
CA ASP A 58 -2.87 -6.59 -10.30
C ASP A 58 -4.29 -6.01 -10.22
N ASP A 59 -5.30 -6.86 -10.45
CA ASP A 59 -6.72 -6.53 -10.29
C ASP A 59 -7.23 -7.12 -8.98
N VAL A 60 -7.51 -6.28 -7.99
CA VAL A 60 -7.99 -6.73 -6.68
C VAL A 60 -9.32 -7.51 -6.73
N THR A 61 -10.08 -7.40 -7.84
CA THR A 61 -11.32 -8.17 -8.03
C THR A 61 -11.10 -9.58 -8.59
N ASP A 62 -9.92 -9.82 -9.16
CA ASP A 62 -9.42 -11.12 -9.63
C ASP A 62 -7.91 -11.23 -9.34
N PRO A 63 -7.51 -11.26 -8.04
CA PRO A 63 -6.13 -11.01 -7.64
C PRO A 63 -5.23 -12.23 -7.82
N ASP A 64 -3.95 -12.00 -8.08
CA ASP A 64 -2.91 -12.99 -7.77
C ASP A 64 -2.69 -13.05 -6.26
N GLU A 65 -3.22 -14.09 -5.61
CA GLU A 65 -3.13 -14.31 -4.16
C GLU A 65 -1.70 -14.24 -3.63
N ALA A 66 -0.68 -14.59 -4.44
CA ALA A 66 0.71 -14.55 -4.02
C ALA A 66 1.21 -13.12 -3.73
N VAL A 67 0.59 -12.10 -4.32
CA VAL A 67 0.92 -10.68 -4.07
C VAL A 67 0.54 -10.27 -2.66
N TYR A 68 -0.56 -10.82 -2.15
CA TYR A 68 -1.14 -10.50 -0.84
C TYR A 68 -0.70 -11.47 0.26
N ALA A 69 -0.08 -12.59 -0.12
CA ALA A 69 0.42 -13.58 0.81
C ALA A 69 1.41 -12.97 1.82
N ASP A 70 1.19 -13.31 3.09
CA ASP A 70 1.94 -12.84 4.27
C ASP A 70 1.97 -11.31 4.47
N ALA A 71 1.07 -10.57 3.81
CA ALA A 71 0.88 -9.16 4.15
C ALA A 71 0.31 -9.05 5.58
N ASP A 72 0.95 -8.24 6.41
CA ASP A 72 0.46 -7.94 7.76
C ASP A 72 -0.78 -7.03 7.68
N ALA A 73 -0.84 -6.18 6.64
CA ALA A 73 -1.96 -5.32 6.35
C ALA A 73 -2.15 -5.09 4.84
N VAL A 74 -3.40 -5.10 4.40
CA VAL A 74 -3.82 -4.67 3.06
C VAL A 74 -4.69 -3.43 3.24
N TYR A 75 -4.37 -2.35 2.53
CA TYR A 75 -5.11 -1.10 2.63
C TYR A 75 -5.37 -0.50 1.26
N ALA A 76 -6.37 0.36 1.20
CA ALA A 76 -6.71 1.09 0.00
C ALA A 76 -7.28 2.46 0.38
N LEU A 77 -6.95 3.49 -0.38
CA LEU A 77 -7.31 4.87 -0.06
C LEU A 77 -8.35 5.38 -1.05
N ASN A 78 -9.49 5.85 -0.53
CA ASN A 78 -10.60 6.38 -1.32
C ASN A 78 -11.20 5.35 -2.30
N CYS A 79 -11.32 4.08 -1.89
CA CYS A 79 -12.04 3.08 -2.67
C CYS A 79 -13.54 3.42 -2.80
N PRO A 80 -14.12 3.27 -3.99
CA PRO A 80 -15.54 3.49 -4.25
C PRO A 80 -16.45 2.41 -3.66
#